data_AF-A0A971VQS9-F1
#
_entry.id   AF-A0A971VQS9-F1
#
_cell.length_a   1.000
_cell.length_b   1.000
_cell.length_c   1.000
_cell.angle_alpha   90.00
_cell.angle_beta   90.00
_cell.angle_gamma   90.00
#
_symmetry.space_group_name_H-M   'P 1'
#
loop_
_entity.id
_entity.type
_entity.pdbx_description
1 polymer ?
#
loop_
_entity_poly.entity_id
_entity_poly.type
_entity_poly.pdbx_seq_one_letter_code
_entity_poly.pdbx_strand_id
1 'polypeptide(L)'
;MQIKVRENMEKRRNVFRYISFIMSFIMIFSIFSAGELTAKADEFTFQLGMYAVNVNTRLRLRSEPGTNGAILDSLPNGTVVYVTEVNGSWGKITYNGKTGWISLEYTIFRGDTLPHTLKRKVIDVSYHQGNINWNAVKADGVEAAILRIGVRYTRSKEIDMDTKFLEYYEGATKAGIPVGVYFYSVSLNVQQALDEADFVITALKNNNIVLEYPVFYDIEDKNIYYLGKEMWTAMSNAFMTKIEEAGYYAGIYTSKWHFETYIDPSILVGRAVWVAEYTTKENTTYKGDYGMWQYSNTGRVNGINGYVDMNWCYVDWPSFIKKNGYNGFEKQDENTYWDIISAPTHEKDGERILIDKKTGKAIKGELIPRLKYRASEPTVVKQPTAAQDGLMQTVCLDTGVILGQTPVPSLNSGPASYDFGTDEDWIVQ
;
A
#
# COMPACT_ATOMS: atom_id res chain seq x y z
N MET A 1 -34.49 -51.15 47.55
CA MET A 1 -33.54 -50.13 47.03
C MET A 1 -32.19 -50.70 46.56
N GLN A 2 -31.77 -51.89 47.00
CA GLN A 2 -30.51 -52.55 46.58
C GLN A 2 -30.59 -53.38 45.27
N ILE A 3 -31.78 -53.59 44.68
CA ILE A 3 -31.93 -54.33 43.41
C ILE A 3 -31.78 -53.39 42.18
N LYS A 4 -32.21 -52.13 42.28
CA LYS A 4 -32.13 -51.13 41.20
C LYS A 4 -30.71 -50.58 40.93
N VAL A 5 -29.76 -50.82 41.84
CA VAL A 5 -28.34 -50.46 41.67
C VAL A 5 -27.57 -51.59 40.95
N ARG A 6 -28.03 -52.84 41.05
CA ARG A 6 -27.38 -54.01 40.43
C ARG A 6 -27.67 -54.12 38.93
N GLU A 7 -28.87 -53.73 38.48
CA GLU A 7 -29.23 -53.70 37.04
C GLU A 7 -28.49 -52.60 36.24
N ASN A 8 -28.15 -51.46 36.86
CA ASN A 8 -27.43 -50.39 36.18
C ASN A 8 -25.91 -50.63 36.08
N MET A 9 -25.34 -51.53 36.90
CA MET A 9 -23.93 -51.92 36.79
C MET A 9 -23.70 -53.03 35.76
N GLU A 10 -24.67 -53.93 35.52
CA GLU A 10 -24.56 -54.93 34.45
C GLU A 10 -24.72 -54.34 33.04
N LYS A 11 -25.55 -53.30 32.85
CA LYS A 11 -25.63 -52.56 31.57
C LYS A 11 -24.32 -51.83 31.23
N ARG A 12 -23.58 -51.33 32.22
CA ARG A 12 -22.26 -50.68 31.99
C ARG A 12 -21.12 -51.67 31.78
N ARG A 13 -21.22 -52.89 32.31
CA ARG A 13 -20.20 -53.95 32.12
C ARG A 13 -20.30 -54.66 30.76
N ASN A 14 -21.46 -54.66 30.11
CA ASN A 14 -21.65 -55.20 28.75
C ASN A 14 -21.25 -54.21 27.64
N VAL A 15 -21.29 -52.90 27.89
CA VAL A 15 -20.79 -51.87 26.94
C VAL A 15 -19.26 -51.85 26.89
N PHE A 16 -18.58 -52.12 28.01
CA PHE A 16 -17.10 -52.19 28.05
C PHE A 16 -16.51 -53.49 27.47
N ARG A 17 -17.28 -54.57 27.32
CA ARG A 17 -16.83 -55.82 26.64
C ARG A 17 -17.02 -55.80 25.13
N TYR A 18 -17.83 -54.87 24.59
CA TYR A 18 -18.06 -54.71 23.15
C TYR A 18 -17.03 -53.78 22.47
N ILE A 19 -16.34 -52.92 23.23
CA ILE A 19 -15.36 -51.95 22.72
C ILE A 19 -13.93 -52.55 22.66
N SER A 20 -13.63 -53.62 23.41
CA SER A 20 -12.31 -54.30 23.35
C SER A 20 -12.23 -55.51 22.41
N PHE A 21 -13.27 -55.83 21.64
CA PHE A 21 -13.26 -56.99 20.71
C PHE A 21 -13.35 -56.61 19.21
N ILE A 22 -13.63 -55.34 18.89
CA ILE A 22 -13.77 -54.85 17.50
C ILE A 22 -12.45 -54.31 16.93
N MET A 23 -11.40 -54.14 17.76
CA MET A 23 -10.12 -53.57 17.34
C MET A 23 -9.06 -54.56 16.82
N SER A 24 -9.37 -55.85 16.67
CA SER A 24 -8.30 -56.85 16.40
C SER A 24 -8.55 -57.86 15.28
N PHE A 25 -9.60 -57.77 14.44
CA PHE A 25 -9.84 -58.88 13.49
C PHE A 25 -10.38 -58.60 12.08
N ILE A 26 -10.26 -57.40 11.50
CA ILE A 26 -10.48 -57.27 10.04
C ILE A 26 -9.43 -56.34 9.40
N MET A 27 -8.18 -56.81 9.38
CA MET A 27 -7.40 -56.80 8.15
C MET A 27 -7.51 -58.20 7.56
N ILE A 28 -8.06 -58.33 6.34
CA ILE A 28 -7.61 -59.21 5.24
C ILE A 28 -8.73 -59.29 4.18
N PHE A 29 -8.48 -58.54 3.09
CA PHE A 29 -8.88 -58.75 1.70
C PHE A 29 -10.37 -58.67 1.29
N SER A 30 -10.73 -57.54 0.65
CA SER A 30 -10.99 -57.51 -0.80
C SER A 30 -11.09 -56.07 -1.34
N ILE A 31 -10.00 -55.62 -1.96
CA ILE A 31 -9.90 -54.77 -3.16
C ILE A 31 -10.89 -53.60 -3.24
N PHE A 32 -10.44 -52.43 -2.81
CA PHE A 32 -10.47 -51.23 -3.67
C PHE A 32 -9.23 -50.40 -3.34
N SER A 33 -8.49 -50.06 -4.39
CA SER A 33 -7.28 -49.23 -4.34
C SER A 33 -7.61 -47.84 -3.79
N ALA A 34 -7.49 -47.66 -2.49
CA ALA A 34 -7.42 -46.34 -1.87
C ALA A 34 -5.95 -46.08 -1.56
N GLY A 35 -5.28 -45.38 -2.48
CA GLY A 35 -3.95 -44.84 -2.21
C GLY A 35 -3.97 -44.10 -0.88
N GLU A 36 -2.88 -44.27 -0.12
CA GLU A 36 -2.64 -43.54 1.11
C GLU A 36 -2.83 -42.04 0.85
N LEU A 37 -3.97 -41.49 1.30
CA LEU A 37 -4.11 -40.06 1.50
C LEU A 37 -3.39 -39.71 2.80
N THR A 38 -2.06 -39.71 2.74
CA THR A 38 -1.28 -38.76 3.55
C THR A 38 -1.75 -37.37 3.12
N ALA A 39 -2.68 -36.79 3.88
CA ALA A 39 -2.89 -35.35 3.84
C ALA A 39 -1.57 -34.71 4.28
N LYS A 40 -0.75 -34.26 3.33
CA LYS A 40 0.25 -33.24 3.62
C LYS A 40 -0.50 -32.07 4.24
N ALA A 41 -0.22 -31.77 5.50
CA ALA A 41 -0.45 -30.42 5.97
C ALA A 41 0.33 -29.51 5.01
N ASP A 42 -0.33 -28.54 4.40
CA ASP A 42 0.38 -27.47 3.71
C ASP A 42 1.20 -26.76 4.78
N GLU A 43 2.49 -27.11 4.90
CA GLU A 43 3.45 -26.34 5.65
C GLU A 43 3.41 -24.94 5.08
N PHE A 44 3.07 -23.95 5.91
CA PHE A 44 3.20 -22.56 5.53
C PHE A 44 4.69 -22.26 5.40
N THR A 45 5.24 -22.46 4.21
CA THR A 45 6.65 -22.22 3.96
C THR A 45 6.85 -20.74 3.71
N PHE A 46 7.57 -20.08 4.62
CA PHE A 46 8.10 -18.75 4.34
C PHE A 46 9.03 -18.80 3.13
N GLN A 47 9.06 -17.72 2.35
CA GLN A 47 9.80 -17.66 1.11
C GLN A 47 10.62 -16.37 1.04
N LEU A 48 11.52 -16.30 0.07
CA LEU A 48 12.23 -15.06 -0.24
C LEU A 48 11.21 -14.03 -0.75
N GLY A 49 11.42 -12.76 -0.42
CA GLY A 49 10.48 -11.73 -0.84
C GLY A 49 10.38 -10.54 0.10
N MET A 50 9.51 -9.61 -0.27
CA MET A 50 9.17 -8.46 0.55
C MET A 50 8.21 -8.87 1.67
N TYR A 51 8.47 -8.37 2.86
CA TYR A 51 7.66 -8.56 4.04
C TYR A 51 7.43 -7.22 4.73
N ALA A 52 6.19 -6.95 5.14
CA ALA A 52 5.86 -5.80 5.99
C ALA A 52 5.74 -6.26 7.44
N VAL A 53 6.43 -5.60 8.36
CA VAL A 53 6.32 -5.85 9.79
C VAL A 53 4.88 -5.58 10.25
N ASN A 54 4.30 -6.52 11.00
CA ASN A 54 2.93 -6.45 11.50
C ASN A 54 2.91 -6.77 13.01
N VAL A 55 3.18 -5.76 13.84
CA VAL A 55 3.27 -5.86 15.30
C VAL A 55 2.72 -4.61 15.97
N ASN A 56 2.24 -4.72 17.22
CA ASN A 56 1.78 -3.55 18.00
C ASN A 56 2.93 -2.72 18.62
N THR A 57 4.18 -3.19 18.52
CA THR A 57 5.36 -2.51 19.09
C THR A 57 6.51 -2.46 18.07
N ARG A 58 7.57 -3.24 18.25
CA ARG A 58 8.72 -3.32 17.33
C ARG A 58 9.18 -4.77 17.15
N LEU A 59 9.56 -5.13 15.93
CA LEU A 59 10.14 -6.44 15.60
C LEU A 59 11.66 -6.38 15.76
N ARG A 60 12.27 -7.36 16.44
CA ARG A 60 13.73 -7.35 16.70
C ARG A 60 14.49 -7.92 15.52
N LEU A 61 15.53 -7.20 15.07
CA LEU A 61 16.58 -7.71 14.20
C LEU A 61 17.65 -8.39 15.05
N ARG A 62 17.93 -9.66 14.80
CA ARG A 62 18.87 -10.47 15.60
C ARG A 62 20.07 -10.95 14.81
N SER A 63 21.17 -11.25 15.49
CA SER A 63 22.41 -11.72 14.85
C SER A 63 22.29 -13.11 14.20
N GLU A 64 21.35 -13.94 14.66
CA GLU A 64 21.12 -15.31 14.22
C GLU A 64 19.63 -15.66 14.29
N PRO A 65 19.15 -16.70 13.56
CA PRO A 65 17.79 -17.20 13.69
C PRO A 65 17.52 -17.69 15.11
N GLY A 66 16.55 -17.09 15.79
CA GLY A 66 16.13 -17.52 17.13
C GLY A 66 16.15 -16.40 18.17
N THR A 67 15.55 -16.66 19.32
CA THR A 67 15.43 -15.68 20.41
C THR A 67 16.72 -15.46 21.20
N ASN A 68 17.72 -16.34 21.02
CA ASN A 68 19.01 -16.29 21.71
C ASN A 68 20.03 -15.36 21.04
N GLY A 69 19.83 -15.04 19.75
CA GLY A 69 20.70 -14.12 19.03
C GLY A 69 20.68 -12.72 19.61
N ALA A 70 21.85 -12.05 19.59
CA ALA A 70 22.00 -10.68 20.04
C ALA A 70 21.07 -9.75 19.25
N ILE A 71 20.45 -8.78 19.93
CA ILE A 71 19.59 -7.79 19.28
C ILE A 71 20.48 -6.75 18.61
N LEU A 72 20.44 -6.70 17.28
CA LEU A 72 21.18 -5.76 16.46
C LEU A 72 20.42 -4.44 16.27
N ASP A 73 19.10 -4.54 16.11
CA ASP A 73 18.20 -3.40 15.93
C ASP A 73 16.73 -3.78 16.21
N SER A 74 15.81 -2.83 16.00
CA SER A 74 14.36 -3.07 16.08
C SER A 74 13.60 -2.27 15.02
N LEU A 75 12.66 -2.92 14.36
CA LEU A 75 11.87 -2.40 13.24
C LEU A 75 10.49 -1.96 13.74
N PRO A 76 10.03 -0.72 13.46
CA PRO A 76 8.66 -0.29 13.70
C PRO A 76 7.62 -1.15 12.95
N ASN A 77 6.36 -1.12 13.41
CA ASN A 77 5.23 -1.62 12.63
C ASN A 77 5.18 -0.98 11.24
N GLY A 78 4.78 -1.75 10.23
CA GLY A 78 4.69 -1.30 8.84
C GLY A 78 6.02 -1.24 8.09
N THR A 79 7.16 -1.46 8.76
CA THR A 79 8.47 -1.49 8.09
C THR A 79 8.49 -2.57 7.02
N VAL A 80 8.76 -2.18 5.78
CA VAL A 80 8.91 -3.13 4.67
C VAL A 80 10.37 -3.50 4.53
N VAL A 81 10.65 -4.80 4.45
CA VAL A 81 11.99 -5.35 4.33
C VAL A 81 12.01 -6.49 3.33
N TYR A 82 13.16 -6.74 2.73
CA TYR A 82 13.34 -7.89 1.87
C TYR A 82 14.11 -9.01 2.54
N VAL A 83 13.51 -10.19 2.50
CA VAL A 83 14.06 -11.43 3.01
C VAL A 83 14.90 -12.10 1.93
N THR A 84 16.21 -12.18 2.20
CA THR A 84 17.25 -12.73 1.32
C THR A 84 17.61 -14.18 1.62
N GLU A 85 17.23 -14.67 2.79
CA GLU A 85 17.45 -16.05 3.23
C GLU A 85 16.33 -16.42 4.21
N VAL A 86 15.83 -17.66 4.14
CA VAL A 86 14.81 -18.18 5.06
C VAL A 86 15.36 -19.38 5.80
N ASN A 87 15.20 -19.39 7.13
CA ASN A 87 15.52 -20.51 8.00
C ASN A 87 14.33 -20.76 8.95
N GLY A 88 13.45 -21.70 8.58
CA GLY A 88 12.18 -21.91 9.27
C GLY A 88 11.32 -20.64 9.26
N SER A 89 10.89 -20.18 10.44
CA SER A 89 10.13 -18.93 10.62
C SER A 89 10.99 -17.66 10.63
N TRP A 90 12.28 -17.72 10.28
CA TRP A 90 13.19 -16.58 10.32
C TRP A 90 13.62 -16.14 8.92
N GLY A 91 13.63 -14.83 8.70
CA GLY A 91 14.07 -14.23 7.44
C GLY A 91 15.24 -13.28 7.66
N LYS A 92 16.27 -13.43 6.82
CA LYS A 92 17.46 -12.60 6.85
C LYS A 92 17.24 -11.33 6.03
N ILE A 93 17.49 -10.19 6.65
CA ILE A 93 17.28 -8.87 6.08
C ILE A 93 18.50 -7.98 6.34
N THR A 94 18.56 -6.83 5.66
CA THR A 94 19.44 -5.71 6.03
C THR A 94 18.57 -4.52 6.38
N TYR A 95 18.81 -3.90 7.54
CA TYR A 95 18.07 -2.74 8.02
C TYR A 95 19.03 -1.78 8.74
N ASN A 96 19.01 -0.50 8.39
CA ASN A 96 19.94 0.53 8.92
C ASN A 96 21.42 0.11 8.85
N GLY A 97 21.84 -0.53 7.75
CA GLY A 97 23.22 -1.00 7.54
C GLY A 97 23.62 -2.22 8.36
N LYS A 98 22.70 -2.82 9.13
CA LYS A 98 22.92 -4.05 9.89
C LYS A 98 22.22 -5.22 9.22
N THR A 99 22.93 -6.31 9.01
CA THR A 99 22.36 -7.56 8.48
C THR A 99 22.07 -8.52 9.62
N GLY A 100 20.87 -9.08 9.64
CA GLY A 100 20.42 -9.99 10.70
C GLY A 100 19.11 -10.68 10.34
N TRP A 101 18.48 -11.31 11.33
CA TRP A 101 17.31 -12.16 11.19
C TRP A 101 16.11 -11.58 11.95
N ILE A 102 14.95 -11.59 11.31
CA ILE A 102 13.66 -11.26 11.91
C ILE A 102 12.75 -12.49 11.89
N SER A 103 11.78 -12.56 12.81
CA SER A 103 10.75 -13.60 12.73
C SER A 103 9.67 -13.17 11.74
N LEU A 104 9.44 -14.02 10.73
CA LEU A 104 8.49 -13.79 9.65
C LEU A 104 7.04 -14.03 10.06
N GLU A 105 6.81 -14.71 11.19
CA GLU A 105 5.48 -14.84 11.81
C GLU A 105 4.89 -13.49 12.23
N TYR A 106 5.75 -12.49 12.44
CA TYR A 106 5.38 -11.12 12.77
C TYR A 106 5.38 -10.19 11.55
N THR A 107 5.23 -10.76 10.36
CA THR A 107 5.26 -10.04 9.11
C THR A 107 4.18 -10.52 8.15
N ILE A 108 3.83 -9.68 7.19
CA ILE A 108 2.92 -9.99 6.09
C ILE A 108 3.75 -10.07 4.82
N PHE A 109 3.70 -11.20 4.13
CA PHE A 109 4.34 -11.35 2.82
C PHE A 109 3.69 -10.40 1.80
N ARG A 110 4.51 -9.62 1.11
CA ARG A 110 4.09 -8.61 0.14
C ARG A 110 4.39 -8.99 -1.32
N GLY A 111 5.17 -10.05 -1.55
CA GLY A 111 5.54 -10.53 -2.89
C GLY A 111 6.95 -11.10 -2.93
N ASP A 112 7.23 -11.97 -3.89
CA ASP A 112 8.47 -12.75 -4.05
C ASP A 112 9.58 -11.99 -4.81
N THR A 113 9.30 -10.80 -5.31
CA THR A 113 10.26 -9.99 -6.07
C THR A 113 10.96 -8.95 -5.19
N LEU A 114 12.30 -9.04 -5.07
CA LEU A 114 13.15 -7.87 -5.23
C LEU A 114 13.75 -7.87 -6.65
N PRO A 115 14.13 -6.71 -7.17
CA PRO A 115 14.32 -6.49 -8.58
C PRO A 115 15.78 -6.58 -9.03
N HIS A 116 16.24 -7.79 -9.28
CA HIS A 116 17.40 -7.90 -10.17
C HIS A 116 17.09 -8.71 -11.42
N THR A 117 15.93 -9.37 -11.50
CA THR A 117 15.42 -9.99 -12.73
C THR A 117 14.36 -9.13 -13.42
N LEU A 118 13.48 -8.46 -12.66
CA LEU A 118 12.57 -7.45 -13.22
C LEU A 118 13.34 -6.15 -13.46
N LYS A 119 13.54 -5.81 -14.73
CA LYS A 119 14.25 -4.60 -15.16
C LYS A 119 13.51 -4.00 -16.34
N ARG A 120 12.55 -3.11 -16.04
CA ARG A 120 11.69 -2.48 -17.02
C ARG A 120 12.27 -1.17 -17.53
N LYS A 121 12.27 -0.97 -18.84
CA LYS A 121 12.67 0.31 -19.45
C LYS A 121 11.54 1.33 -19.26
N VAL A 122 11.78 2.34 -18.44
CA VAL A 122 10.82 3.40 -18.13
C VAL A 122 11.38 4.75 -18.55
N ILE A 123 10.54 5.62 -19.07
CA ILE A 123 10.89 7.01 -19.37
C ILE A 123 10.13 7.95 -18.45
N ASP A 124 10.65 9.14 -18.27
CA ASP A 124 9.96 10.28 -17.69
C ASP A 124 9.97 11.45 -18.66
N VAL A 125 8.82 12.11 -18.77
CA VAL A 125 8.60 13.14 -19.78
C VAL A 125 7.76 14.30 -19.24
N SER A 126 7.96 15.46 -19.85
CA SER A 126 7.23 16.70 -19.60
C SER A 126 7.03 17.44 -20.91
N TYR A 127 6.48 18.66 -20.88
CA TYR A 127 6.37 19.49 -22.08
C TYR A 127 7.67 19.64 -22.90
N HIS A 128 8.84 19.45 -22.28
CA HIS A 128 10.15 19.50 -22.93
C HIS A 128 10.31 18.49 -24.07
N GLN A 129 9.60 17.36 -24.07
CA GLN A 129 9.67 16.36 -25.15
C GLN A 129 8.82 16.71 -26.37
N GLY A 130 8.00 17.77 -26.32
CA GLY A 130 7.20 18.23 -27.45
C GLY A 130 6.13 17.22 -27.88
N ASN A 131 6.15 16.78 -29.14
CA ASN A 131 5.18 15.81 -29.64
C ASN A 131 5.77 14.39 -29.55
N ILE A 132 5.03 13.46 -28.96
CA ILE A 132 5.46 12.07 -28.77
C ILE A 132 4.61 11.11 -29.62
N ASN A 133 5.28 10.25 -30.38
CA ASN A 133 4.65 9.09 -31.01
C ASN A 133 4.69 7.90 -30.04
N TRP A 134 3.65 7.75 -29.23
CA TRP A 134 3.57 6.73 -28.19
C TRP A 134 3.60 5.28 -28.70
N ASN A 135 3.12 5.01 -29.91
CA ASN A 135 3.22 3.68 -30.51
C ASN A 135 4.66 3.34 -30.87
N ALA A 136 5.43 4.32 -31.38
CA ALA A 136 6.86 4.14 -31.64
C ALA A 136 7.65 3.99 -30.33
N VAL A 137 7.27 4.73 -29.27
CA VAL A 137 7.84 4.59 -27.92
C VAL A 137 7.62 3.18 -27.38
N LYS A 138 6.39 2.65 -27.47
CA LYS A 138 6.07 1.27 -27.08
C LYS A 138 6.89 0.26 -27.89
N ALA A 139 6.97 0.44 -29.20
CA ALA A 139 7.71 -0.45 -30.09
C ALA A 139 9.23 -0.43 -29.82
N ASP A 140 9.76 0.66 -29.27
CA ASP A 140 11.15 0.79 -28.82
C ASP A 140 11.42 0.13 -27.45
N GLY A 141 10.44 -0.62 -26.93
CA GLY A 141 10.55 -1.39 -25.70
C GLY A 141 10.37 -0.58 -24.42
N VAL A 142 9.79 0.62 -24.49
CA VAL A 142 9.38 1.34 -23.27
C VAL A 142 8.16 0.66 -22.66
N GLU A 143 8.25 0.37 -21.37
CA GLU A 143 7.27 -0.43 -20.63
C GLU A 143 6.39 0.39 -19.69
N ALA A 144 6.79 1.61 -19.32
CA ALA A 144 5.97 2.57 -18.57
C ALA A 144 6.49 4.00 -18.79
N ALA A 145 5.68 4.99 -18.43
CA ALA A 145 6.05 6.41 -18.46
C ALA A 145 5.66 7.14 -17.17
N ILE A 146 6.53 7.99 -16.66
CA ILE A 146 6.25 8.90 -15.54
C ILE A 146 6.09 10.31 -16.10
N LEU A 147 4.88 10.87 -16.02
CA LEU A 147 4.54 12.13 -16.66
C LEU A 147 4.60 13.28 -15.65
N ARG A 148 5.16 14.43 -16.04
CA ARG A 148 5.03 15.61 -15.19
C ARG A 148 3.57 16.02 -15.15
N ILE A 149 2.94 15.98 -13.97
CA ILE A 149 1.56 16.44 -13.82
C ILE A 149 1.51 17.94 -13.56
N GLY A 150 2.53 18.49 -12.91
CA GLY A 150 2.59 19.91 -12.61
C GLY A 150 3.94 20.33 -12.07
N VAL A 151 4.05 21.63 -11.86
CA VAL A 151 5.26 22.31 -11.44
C VAL A 151 4.89 23.47 -10.53
N ARG A 152 5.67 23.70 -9.48
CA ARG A 152 5.77 25.02 -8.87
C ARG A 152 6.94 25.77 -9.50
N TYR A 153 6.71 26.96 -10.06
CA TYR A 153 7.77 27.70 -10.72
C TYR A 153 8.68 28.44 -9.73
N THR A 154 9.99 28.36 -9.95
CA THR A 154 11.00 28.99 -9.08
C THR A 154 10.83 30.50 -8.98
N ARG A 155 10.45 31.18 -10.08
CA ARG A 155 10.33 32.65 -10.13
C ARG A 155 8.96 33.15 -9.68
N SER A 156 7.87 32.73 -10.34
CA SER A 156 6.52 33.22 -10.02
C SER A 156 5.94 32.60 -8.75
N LYS A 157 6.46 31.44 -8.32
CA LYS A 157 5.94 30.62 -7.21
C LYS A 157 4.55 30.03 -7.47
N GLU A 158 3.98 30.25 -8.65
CA GLU A 158 2.71 29.69 -9.08
C GLU A 158 2.83 28.19 -9.28
N ILE A 159 1.71 27.50 -9.09
CA ILE A 159 1.54 26.09 -9.38
C ILE A 159 0.74 25.99 -10.68
N ASP A 160 1.27 25.27 -11.66
CA ASP A 160 0.59 25.01 -12.92
C ASP A 160 0.66 23.55 -13.33
N MET A 161 -0.33 23.15 -14.13
CA MET A 161 -0.31 21.86 -14.82
C MET A 161 0.73 21.89 -15.93
N ASP A 162 1.46 20.79 -16.13
CA ASP A 162 2.28 20.67 -17.33
C ASP A 162 1.39 20.67 -18.58
N THR A 163 1.71 21.53 -19.53
CA THR A 163 0.86 21.77 -20.72
C THR A 163 0.70 20.54 -21.61
N LYS A 164 1.56 19.54 -21.48
CA LYS A 164 1.49 18.28 -22.21
C LYS A 164 0.91 17.12 -21.39
N PHE A 165 0.67 17.29 -20.09
CA PHE A 165 0.26 16.20 -19.20
C PHE A 165 -0.93 15.40 -19.72
N LEU A 166 -2.05 16.08 -20.04
CA LEU A 166 -3.28 15.40 -20.47
C LEU A 166 -3.12 14.71 -21.84
N GLU A 167 -2.45 15.38 -22.79
CA GLU A 167 -2.11 14.81 -24.11
C GLU A 167 -1.24 13.56 -23.97
N TYR A 168 -0.24 13.61 -23.09
CA TYR A 168 0.67 12.50 -22.84
C TYR A 168 0.01 11.34 -22.13
N TYR A 169 -0.84 11.62 -21.14
CA TYR A 169 -1.61 10.59 -20.47
C TYR A 169 -2.52 9.85 -21.45
N GLU A 170 -3.30 10.57 -22.27
CA GLU A 170 -4.15 9.95 -23.29
C GLU A 170 -3.33 9.13 -24.30
N GLY A 171 -2.23 9.70 -24.80
CA GLY A 171 -1.37 9.04 -25.77
C GLY A 171 -0.71 7.76 -25.24
N ALA A 172 -0.14 7.82 -24.04
CA ALA A 172 0.52 6.68 -23.39
C ALA A 172 -0.48 5.55 -23.08
N THR A 173 -1.62 5.90 -22.45
CA THR A 173 -2.65 4.90 -22.10
C THR A 173 -3.25 4.23 -23.34
N LYS A 174 -3.51 4.98 -24.41
CA LYS A 174 -3.98 4.44 -25.70
C LYS A 174 -2.96 3.50 -26.35
N ALA A 175 -1.67 3.73 -26.15
CA ALA A 175 -0.59 2.84 -26.60
C ALA A 175 -0.35 1.64 -25.66
N GLY A 176 -1.13 1.51 -24.57
CA GLY A 176 -0.95 0.45 -23.58
C GLY A 176 0.34 0.59 -22.77
N ILE A 177 0.75 1.83 -22.50
CA ILE A 177 1.88 2.17 -21.62
C ILE A 177 1.30 2.59 -20.25
N PRO A 178 1.53 1.80 -19.19
CA PRO A 178 1.22 2.16 -17.80
C PRO A 178 1.83 3.51 -17.40
N VAL A 179 1.09 4.29 -16.61
CA VAL A 179 1.46 5.66 -16.27
C VAL A 179 1.61 5.89 -14.77
N GLY A 180 2.64 6.65 -14.41
CA GLY A 180 2.79 7.32 -13.11
C GLY A 180 2.97 8.81 -13.33
N VAL A 181 3.06 9.58 -12.25
CA VAL A 181 3.25 11.03 -12.37
C VAL A 181 4.29 11.56 -11.41
N TYR A 182 4.87 12.71 -11.75
CA TYR A 182 5.69 13.49 -10.83
C TYR A 182 5.28 14.96 -10.80
N PHE A 183 5.45 15.60 -9.66
CA PHE A 183 5.26 17.03 -9.48
C PHE A 183 6.61 17.69 -9.15
N TYR A 184 7.09 18.59 -10.02
CA TYR A 184 8.36 19.31 -9.81
C TYR A 184 8.16 20.41 -8.75
N SER A 185 8.82 20.25 -7.62
CA SER A 185 8.66 21.12 -6.45
C SER A 185 9.80 22.11 -6.29
N VAL A 186 9.42 23.33 -5.92
CA VAL A 186 10.31 24.35 -5.34
C VAL A 186 9.68 24.93 -4.07
N SER A 187 8.90 24.12 -3.36
CA SER A 187 8.26 24.52 -2.10
C SER A 187 9.30 25.04 -1.10
N LEU A 188 8.92 26.08 -0.37
CA LEU A 188 9.79 26.75 0.62
C LEU A 188 9.45 26.40 2.06
N ASN A 189 8.34 25.69 2.26
CA ASN A 189 7.85 25.25 3.57
C ASN A 189 6.81 24.13 3.40
N VAL A 190 6.45 23.51 4.52
CA VAL A 190 5.48 22.41 4.59
C VAL A 190 4.12 22.77 3.98
N GLN A 191 3.61 23.98 4.21
CA GLN A 191 2.30 24.37 3.67
C GLN A 191 2.33 24.39 2.14
N GLN A 192 3.39 24.90 1.52
CA GLN A 192 3.52 24.89 0.07
C GLN A 192 3.60 23.48 -0.51
N ALA A 193 4.24 22.54 0.18
CA ALA A 193 4.23 21.13 -0.22
C ALA A 193 2.83 20.49 -0.09
N LEU A 194 2.04 20.90 0.91
CA LEU A 194 0.63 20.47 1.05
C LEU A 194 -0.27 21.05 -0.05
N ASP A 195 -0.01 22.29 -0.50
CA ASP A 195 -0.72 22.94 -1.60
C ASP A 195 -0.40 22.23 -2.94
N GLU A 196 0.86 21.82 -3.14
CA GLU A 196 1.29 21.03 -4.30
C GLU A 196 0.61 19.66 -4.33
N ALA A 197 0.51 18.98 -3.19
CA ALA A 197 -0.22 17.71 -3.10
C ALA A 197 -1.73 17.89 -3.38
N ASP A 198 -2.36 18.96 -2.87
CA ASP A 198 -3.76 19.29 -3.19
C ASP A 198 -3.96 19.49 -4.69
N PHE A 199 -3.05 20.21 -5.34
CA PHE A 199 -3.08 20.41 -6.78
C PHE A 199 -3.05 19.06 -7.52
N VAL A 200 -2.10 18.18 -7.18
CA VAL A 200 -1.98 16.85 -7.79
C VAL A 200 -3.27 16.05 -7.61
N ILE A 201 -3.79 15.95 -6.38
CA ILE A 201 -5.02 15.21 -6.08
C ILE A 201 -6.20 15.76 -6.88
N THR A 202 -6.33 17.08 -6.95
CA THR A 202 -7.40 17.76 -7.69
C THR A 202 -7.28 17.52 -9.19
N ALA A 203 -6.08 17.62 -9.75
CA ALA A 203 -5.80 17.34 -11.15
C ALA A 203 -6.14 15.89 -11.52
N LEU A 204 -5.75 14.93 -10.69
CA LEU A 204 -6.04 13.51 -10.93
C LEU A 204 -7.56 13.24 -10.90
N LYS A 205 -8.27 13.77 -9.91
CA LYS A 205 -9.72 13.57 -9.75
C LYS A 205 -10.53 14.26 -10.86
N ASN A 206 -10.27 15.54 -11.13
CA ASN A 206 -11.06 16.30 -12.10
C ASN A 206 -10.91 15.80 -13.53
N ASN A 207 -9.79 15.13 -13.84
CA ASN A 207 -9.52 14.58 -15.17
C ASN A 207 -9.71 13.05 -15.24
N ASN A 208 -10.23 12.41 -14.19
CA ASN A 208 -10.45 10.96 -14.11
C ASN A 208 -9.18 10.14 -14.45
N ILE A 209 -8.04 10.57 -13.91
CA ILE A 209 -6.74 9.93 -14.13
C ILE A 209 -6.60 8.71 -13.21
N VAL A 210 -6.19 7.59 -13.78
CA VAL A 210 -5.89 6.33 -13.08
C VAL A 210 -4.42 5.98 -13.36
N LEU A 211 -3.67 5.63 -12.33
CA LEU A 211 -2.21 5.47 -12.43
C LEU A 211 -1.75 4.08 -12.00
N GLU A 212 -1.11 3.33 -12.87
CA GLU A 212 -0.44 2.07 -12.51
C GLU A 212 0.95 2.23 -11.89
N TYR A 213 1.46 3.45 -11.83
CA TYR A 213 2.73 3.79 -11.18
C TYR A 213 2.53 4.88 -10.10
N PRO A 214 3.50 5.06 -9.19
CA PRO A 214 3.36 5.99 -8.07
C PRO A 214 3.18 7.45 -8.48
N VAL A 215 2.71 8.25 -7.53
CA VAL A 215 2.76 9.72 -7.57
C VAL A 215 4.05 10.16 -6.86
N PHE A 216 4.99 10.72 -7.61
CA PHE A 216 6.30 11.13 -7.10
C PHE A 216 6.35 12.62 -6.74
N TYR A 217 6.90 12.91 -5.56
CA TYR A 217 7.38 14.23 -5.21
C TYR A 217 8.78 14.43 -5.80
N ASP A 218 8.94 15.30 -6.79
CA ASP A 218 10.23 15.63 -7.38
C ASP A 218 10.80 16.87 -6.67
N ILE A 219 11.88 16.67 -5.91
CA ILE A 219 12.54 17.72 -5.13
C ILE A 219 14.04 17.72 -5.40
N GLU A 220 14.52 18.69 -6.16
CA GLU A 220 15.93 18.73 -6.59
C GLU A 220 16.49 20.13 -6.83
N ASP A 221 15.67 21.19 -6.73
CA ASP A 221 16.07 22.53 -7.15
C ASP A 221 17.15 23.13 -6.22
N LYS A 222 18.28 23.53 -6.81
CA LYS A 222 19.40 24.19 -6.09
C LYS A 222 18.97 25.42 -5.28
N ASN A 223 17.92 26.10 -5.71
CA ASN A 223 17.42 27.30 -5.06
C ASN A 223 16.77 27.02 -3.71
N ILE A 224 16.50 25.77 -3.36
CA ILE A 224 15.93 25.41 -2.04
C ILE A 224 16.94 24.69 -1.13
N TYR A 225 18.22 24.59 -1.53
CA TYR A 225 19.26 23.92 -0.71
C TYR A 225 19.50 24.60 0.63
N TYR A 226 19.27 25.92 0.70
CA TYR A 226 19.46 26.69 1.94
C TYR A 226 18.47 26.31 3.05
N LEU A 227 17.36 25.63 2.71
CA LEU A 227 16.36 25.18 3.68
C LEU A 227 16.88 24.05 4.58
N GLY A 228 17.89 23.31 4.11
CA GLY A 228 18.53 22.24 4.88
C GLY A 228 17.69 20.96 5.00
N LYS A 229 18.33 19.93 5.56
CA LYS A 229 17.80 18.56 5.66
C LYS A 229 16.45 18.46 6.37
N GLU A 230 16.28 19.19 7.48
CA GLU A 230 15.06 19.13 8.29
C GLU A 230 13.84 19.59 7.48
N MET A 231 13.95 20.72 6.77
CA MET A 231 12.85 21.25 5.96
C MET A 231 12.58 20.40 4.72
N TRP A 232 13.63 19.93 4.02
CA TRP A 232 13.48 19.00 2.90
C TRP A 232 12.74 17.73 3.31
N THR A 233 13.10 17.15 4.44
CA THR A 233 12.44 15.98 5.03
C THR A 233 10.98 16.28 5.37
N ALA A 234 10.71 17.41 6.03
CA ALA A 234 9.36 17.78 6.44
C ALA A 234 8.42 18.03 5.25
N MET A 235 8.88 18.76 4.23
CA MET A 235 8.11 19.01 3.00
C MET A 235 7.82 17.72 2.23
N SER A 236 8.85 16.90 2.04
CA SER A 236 8.71 15.60 1.36
C SER A 236 7.73 14.68 2.07
N ASN A 237 7.84 14.57 3.40
CA ASN A 237 6.93 13.75 4.18
C ASN A 237 5.49 14.27 4.12
N ALA A 238 5.29 15.58 4.20
CA ALA A 238 3.98 16.20 4.15
C ALA A 238 3.28 15.98 2.80
N PHE A 239 3.98 16.20 1.68
CA PHE A 239 3.46 15.92 0.35
C PHE A 239 3.06 14.45 0.23
N MET A 240 3.99 13.52 0.50
CA MET A 240 3.74 12.09 0.33
C MET A 240 2.61 11.57 1.23
N THR A 241 2.54 12.02 2.48
CA THR A 241 1.48 11.62 3.41
C THR A 241 0.11 12.05 2.89
N LYS A 242 0.01 13.25 2.34
CA LYS A 242 -1.25 13.77 1.81
C LYS A 242 -1.71 13.02 0.55
N ILE A 243 -0.77 12.63 -0.31
CA ILE A 243 -1.04 11.74 -1.45
C ILE A 243 -1.57 10.37 -0.97
N GLU A 244 -0.96 9.79 0.07
CA GLU A 244 -1.38 8.52 0.67
C GLU A 244 -2.78 8.60 1.29
N GLU A 245 -3.07 9.65 2.05
CA GLU A 245 -4.39 9.90 2.65
C GLU A 245 -5.48 10.05 1.59
N ALA A 246 -5.13 10.52 0.38
CA ALA A 246 -6.04 10.60 -0.75
C ALA A 246 -6.21 9.28 -1.51
N GLY A 247 -5.58 8.18 -1.06
CA GLY A 247 -5.69 6.84 -1.65
C GLY A 247 -4.70 6.56 -2.78
N TYR A 248 -3.68 7.40 -2.96
CA TYR A 248 -2.65 7.20 -3.98
C TYR A 248 -1.38 6.61 -3.37
N TYR A 249 -0.64 5.80 -4.12
CA TYR A 249 0.65 5.29 -3.69
C TYR A 249 1.73 6.36 -3.95
N ALA A 250 2.29 6.90 -2.87
CA ALA A 250 3.23 8.00 -2.93
C ALA A 250 4.69 7.53 -3.08
N GLY A 251 5.49 8.38 -3.68
CA GLY A 251 6.93 8.25 -3.73
C GLY A 251 7.66 9.58 -3.77
N ILE A 252 8.98 9.50 -3.75
CA ILE A 252 9.89 10.64 -3.89
C ILE A 252 10.92 10.35 -4.98
N TYR A 253 11.18 11.38 -5.77
CA TYR A 253 12.30 11.44 -6.70
C TYR A 253 13.28 12.53 -6.26
N THR A 254 14.57 12.16 -6.23
CA THR A 254 15.68 13.11 -6.15
C THR A 254 17.01 12.42 -6.50
N SER A 255 18.09 13.20 -6.59
CA SER A 255 19.43 12.65 -6.81
C SER A 255 19.91 11.80 -5.63
N LYS A 256 20.81 10.84 -5.91
CA LYS A 256 21.53 10.09 -4.87
C LYS A 256 22.11 11.01 -3.79
N TRP A 257 22.73 12.11 -4.21
CA TRP A 257 23.36 13.05 -3.28
C TRP A 257 22.33 13.71 -2.35
N HIS A 258 21.17 14.11 -2.87
CA HIS A 258 20.10 14.67 -2.06
C HIS A 258 19.50 13.64 -1.09
N PHE A 259 19.31 12.40 -1.53
CA PHE A 259 18.85 11.35 -0.61
C PHE A 259 19.82 11.16 0.56
N GLU A 260 21.13 11.23 0.31
CA GLU A 260 22.14 11.03 1.35
C GLU A 260 22.35 12.26 2.24
N THR A 261 22.06 13.47 1.74
CA THR A 261 22.38 14.73 2.44
C THR A 261 21.17 15.50 2.97
N TYR A 262 20.03 15.49 2.27
CA TYR A 262 18.85 16.31 2.57
C TYR A 262 17.61 15.53 3.03
N ILE A 263 17.59 14.20 2.91
CA ILE A 263 16.44 13.39 3.30
C ILE A 263 16.78 12.53 4.52
N ASP A 264 15.90 12.54 5.53
CA ASP A 264 15.90 11.51 6.57
C ASP A 264 15.32 10.21 5.99
N PRO A 265 16.07 9.10 5.94
CA PRO A 265 15.61 7.87 5.32
C PRO A 265 14.38 7.25 6.01
N SER A 266 14.04 7.64 7.24
CA SER A 266 12.85 7.14 7.94
C SER A 266 11.54 7.49 7.21
N ILE A 267 11.49 8.57 6.43
CA ILE A 267 10.28 8.96 5.68
C ILE A 267 10.07 8.12 4.41
N LEU A 268 11.03 7.27 4.04
CA LEU A 268 11.01 6.47 2.81
C LEU A 268 10.38 5.08 3.02
N VAL A 269 10.21 4.66 4.28
CA VAL A 269 9.73 3.32 4.62
C VAL A 269 8.29 3.13 4.09
N GLY A 270 8.11 2.12 3.24
CA GLY A 270 6.81 1.80 2.65
C GLY A 270 6.43 2.64 1.43
N ARG A 271 7.25 3.60 1.03
CA ARG A 271 7.01 4.52 -0.10
C ARG A 271 7.87 4.17 -1.31
N ALA A 272 7.46 4.62 -2.48
CA ALA A 272 8.28 4.46 -3.69
C ALA A 272 9.50 5.40 -3.64
N VAL A 273 10.67 4.86 -3.94
CA VAL A 273 11.92 5.63 -4.05
C VAL A 273 12.44 5.53 -5.48
N TRP A 274 12.57 6.70 -6.11
CA TRP A 274 13.11 6.87 -7.45
C TRP A 274 14.38 7.71 -7.37
N VAL A 275 15.54 7.08 -7.56
CA VAL A 275 16.84 7.73 -7.39
C VAL A 275 17.44 8.14 -8.73
N ALA A 276 17.97 9.36 -8.83
CA ALA A 276 18.80 9.77 -9.96
C ALA A 276 20.29 9.62 -9.64
N GLU A 277 21.01 8.90 -10.51
CA GLU A 277 22.47 8.90 -10.55
C GLU A 277 22.94 8.53 -11.95
N TYR A 278 23.53 9.50 -12.66
CA TYR A 278 24.05 9.30 -14.01
C TYR A 278 25.47 8.72 -13.93
N THR A 279 25.57 7.40 -13.98
CA THR A 279 26.84 6.68 -13.90
C THR A 279 27.00 5.69 -15.05
N THR A 280 28.24 5.41 -15.43
CA THR A 280 28.58 4.38 -16.41
C THR A 280 28.59 2.97 -15.83
N LYS A 281 28.36 2.83 -14.52
CA LYS A 281 28.26 1.54 -13.84
C LYS A 281 26.97 0.83 -14.21
N GLU A 282 26.98 -0.50 -14.09
CA GLU A 282 25.78 -1.32 -14.34
C GLU A 282 24.63 -1.04 -13.35
N ASN A 283 24.95 -0.48 -12.17
CA ASN A 283 24.02 -0.17 -11.09
C ASN A 283 24.37 1.17 -10.43
N THR A 284 23.37 1.82 -9.83
CA THR A 284 23.56 2.97 -8.92
C THR A 284 24.43 2.57 -7.72
N THR A 285 25.18 3.54 -7.20
CA THR A 285 25.95 3.43 -5.96
C THR A 285 25.16 3.83 -4.71
N TYR A 286 23.91 4.27 -4.87
CA TYR A 286 23.00 4.54 -3.76
C TYR A 286 22.83 3.30 -2.87
N LYS A 287 22.86 3.51 -1.54
CA LYS A 287 22.86 2.43 -0.54
C LYS A 287 21.51 2.22 0.13
N GLY A 288 20.56 3.13 -0.07
CA GLY A 288 19.19 2.96 0.40
C GLY A 288 18.40 2.03 -0.52
N ASP A 289 17.23 1.61 -0.05
CA ASP A 289 16.29 0.85 -0.87
C ASP A 289 15.65 1.75 -1.94
N TYR A 290 15.53 1.25 -3.16
CA TYR A 290 14.92 1.97 -4.28
C TYR A 290 14.14 1.02 -5.20
N GLY A 291 13.08 1.55 -5.80
CA GLY A 291 12.24 0.83 -6.76
C GLY A 291 12.41 1.30 -8.21
N MET A 292 13.11 2.41 -8.41
CA MET A 292 13.40 2.96 -9.73
C MET A 292 14.70 3.76 -9.71
N TRP A 293 15.47 3.67 -10.79
CA TRP A 293 16.73 4.39 -10.95
C TRP A 293 16.76 5.11 -12.29
N GLN A 294 16.86 6.45 -12.26
CA GLN A 294 17.15 7.28 -13.43
C GLN A 294 18.66 7.26 -13.68
N TYR A 295 19.06 6.63 -14.77
CA TYR A 295 20.47 6.37 -15.08
C TYR A 295 21.03 7.28 -16.18
N SER A 296 20.17 7.99 -16.91
CA SER A 296 20.57 8.93 -17.95
C SER A 296 19.52 10.00 -18.18
N ASN A 297 19.97 11.22 -18.46
CA ASN A 297 19.14 12.33 -18.95
C ASN A 297 19.35 12.65 -20.43
N THR A 298 20.09 11.80 -21.14
CA THR A 298 20.47 11.99 -22.54
C THR A 298 20.11 10.76 -23.39
N GLY A 299 19.11 10.01 -22.96
CA GLY A 299 18.57 8.88 -23.70
C GLY A 299 17.98 9.28 -25.06
N ARG A 300 17.81 8.27 -25.92
CA ARG A 300 17.10 8.37 -27.19
C ARG A 300 16.09 7.22 -27.25
N VAL A 301 14.85 7.55 -27.56
CA VAL A 301 13.76 6.59 -27.73
C VAL A 301 13.04 6.93 -29.03
N ASN A 302 12.79 5.91 -29.86
CA ASN A 302 12.05 6.13 -31.10
C ASN A 302 10.66 6.71 -30.80
N GLY A 303 10.26 7.74 -31.54
CA GLY A 303 9.02 8.48 -31.31
C GLY A 303 9.14 9.71 -30.43
N ILE A 304 10.33 10.00 -29.88
CA ILE A 304 10.62 11.25 -29.16
C ILE A 304 11.75 11.98 -29.87
N ASN A 305 11.52 13.25 -30.19
CA ASN A 305 12.56 14.13 -30.72
C ASN A 305 13.36 14.71 -29.56
N GLY A 306 14.69 14.66 -29.63
CA GLY A 306 15.53 15.18 -28.55
C GLY A 306 15.80 14.15 -27.47
N TYR A 307 16.30 14.62 -26.34
CA TYR A 307 16.73 13.75 -25.24
C TYR A 307 15.52 13.38 -24.37
N VAL A 308 15.60 12.19 -23.78
CA VAL A 308 14.62 11.71 -22.81
C VAL A 308 15.34 11.05 -21.65
N ASP A 309 14.78 11.26 -20.47
CA ASP A 309 15.27 10.69 -19.23
C ASP A 309 14.93 9.18 -19.19
N MET A 310 15.92 8.39 -18.78
CA MET A 310 15.88 6.93 -18.88
C MET A 310 16.02 6.28 -17.52
N ASN A 311 15.13 5.32 -17.28
CA ASN A 311 14.98 4.67 -15.99
C ASN A 311 14.98 3.16 -16.11
N TRP A 312 15.57 2.52 -15.12
CA TRP A 312 15.28 1.13 -14.81
C TRP A 312 14.28 1.08 -13.67
N CYS A 313 13.09 0.54 -13.94
CA CYS A 313 12.12 0.21 -12.92
C CYS A 313 12.24 -1.26 -12.55
N TYR A 314 12.17 -1.45 -11.25
CA TYR A 314 12.57 -2.65 -10.56
C TYR A 314 11.31 -3.28 -9.91
N VAL A 315 10.30 -2.50 -9.60
CA VAL A 315 9.09 -3.02 -8.96
C VAL A 315 7.96 -3.19 -9.97
N ASP A 316 7.16 -4.25 -9.81
CA ASP A 316 5.92 -4.42 -10.57
C ASP A 316 4.79 -3.55 -10.00
N TRP A 317 4.95 -2.24 -10.15
CA TRP A 317 3.98 -1.25 -9.67
C TRP A 317 2.56 -1.48 -10.19
N PRO A 318 2.33 -1.82 -11.48
CA PRO A 318 0.99 -2.09 -11.97
C PRO A 318 0.26 -3.17 -11.17
N SER A 319 0.92 -4.30 -10.89
CA SER A 319 0.34 -5.39 -10.09
C SER A 319 0.12 -4.96 -8.64
N PHE A 320 1.13 -4.31 -8.04
CA PHE A 320 1.06 -3.87 -6.65
C PHE A 320 -0.07 -2.86 -6.41
N ILE A 321 -0.16 -1.82 -7.25
CA ILE A 321 -1.17 -0.77 -7.14
C ILE A 321 -2.58 -1.33 -7.34
N LYS A 322 -2.80 -2.13 -8.39
CA LYS A 322 -4.11 -2.74 -8.67
C LYS A 322 -4.56 -3.67 -7.54
N LYS A 323 -3.65 -4.53 -7.04
CA LYS A 323 -3.97 -5.47 -5.96
C LYS A 323 -4.39 -4.73 -4.67
N ASN A 324 -3.72 -3.64 -4.34
CA ASN A 324 -3.94 -2.94 -3.07
C ASN A 324 -5.01 -1.83 -3.16
N GLY A 325 -5.55 -1.55 -4.35
CA GLY A 325 -6.59 -0.54 -4.54
C GLY A 325 -6.09 0.89 -4.39
N TYR A 326 -4.88 1.17 -4.87
CA TYR A 326 -4.34 2.52 -4.91
C TYR A 326 -4.71 3.23 -6.22
N ASN A 327 -4.52 4.54 -6.27
CA ASN A 327 -4.48 5.32 -7.51
C ASN A 327 -5.75 5.29 -8.37
N GLY A 328 -6.92 5.21 -7.72
CA GLY A 328 -8.20 5.11 -8.42
C GLY A 328 -8.57 3.69 -8.86
N PHE A 329 -7.75 2.68 -8.54
CA PHE A 329 -8.17 1.28 -8.63
C PHE A 329 -8.95 0.88 -7.38
N GLU A 330 -10.01 0.10 -7.56
CA GLU A 330 -10.67 -0.56 -6.44
C GLU A 330 -9.75 -1.64 -5.88
N LYS A 331 -9.71 -1.74 -4.54
CA LYS A 331 -8.98 -2.83 -3.90
C LYS A 331 -9.60 -4.13 -4.34
N GLN A 332 -8.80 -5.00 -4.94
CA GLN A 332 -9.24 -6.35 -5.22
C GLN A 332 -9.46 -7.04 -3.87
N ASP A 333 -10.72 -7.37 -3.57
CA ASP A 333 -11.07 -8.07 -2.35
C ASP A 333 -10.26 -9.38 -2.27
N GLU A 334 -9.47 -9.55 -1.22
CA GLU A 334 -8.95 -10.87 -0.84
C GLU A 334 -10.08 -11.80 -0.33
N ASN A 335 -11.34 -11.34 -0.33
CA ASN A 335 -12.53 -12.08 0.07
C ASN A 335 -13.20 -12.88 -1.07
N THR A 336 -12.42 -13.75 -1.70
CA THR A 336 -12.93 -15.09 -2.06
C THR A 336 -12.51 -16.17 -1.06
N TYR A 337 -12.02 -15.79 0.13
CA TYR A 337 -11.80 -16.75 1.22
C TYR A 337 -12.56 -16.50 2.54
N TRP A 338 -13.19 -15.33 2.79
CA TRP A 338 -13.88 -15.12 4.08
C TRP A 338 -15.25 -14.43 4.09
N ASP A 339 -15.83 -14.00 2.97
CA ASP A 339 -17.19 -13.43 3.02
C ASP A 339 -18.29 -14.49 2.98
N ILE A 340 -19.04 -14.49 4.09
CA ILE A 340 -20.22 -15.29 4.44
C ILE A 340 -19.91 -16.72 4.94
N ILE A 341 -19.40 -16.80 6.17
CA ILE A 341 -19.82 -17.86 7.09
C ILE A 341 -21.31 -17.60 7.35
N SER A 342 -22.16 -18.46 6.79
CA SER A 342 -23.62 -18.41 6.85
C SER A 342 -24.18 -17.98 8.21
N ALA A 343 -25.28 -17.23 8.20
CA ALA A 343 -26.11 -16.96 9.37
C ALA A 343 -26.34 -18.24 10.20
N PRO A 344 -26.36 -18.13 11.54
CA PRO A 344 -26.46 -19.29 12.42
C PRO A 344 -27.77 -20.02 12.12
N THR A 345 -27.66 -21.28 11.72
CA THR A 345 -28.81 -22.19 11.71
C THR A 345 -28.57 -23.26 12.77
N HIS A 346 -29.50 -23.26 13.73
CA HIS A 346 -29.71 -24.18 14.84
C HIS A 346 -28.85 -24.02 16.11
N GLU A 347 -29.48 -23.36 17.08
CA GLU A 347 -29.23 -23.49 18.51
C GLU A 347 -29.52 -24.93 18.98
N LYS A 348 -28.48 -25.66 19.38
CA LYS A 348 -28.51 -26.53 20.56
C LYS A 348 -27.07 -26.75 21.05
N ASP A 349 -26.90 -26.60 22.35
CA ASP A 349 -25.68 -26.90 23.13
C ASP A 349 -24.50 -25.91 23.07
N GLY A 350 -24.67 -24.71 22.53
CA GLY A 350 -23.77 -23.58 22.81
C GLY A 350 -22.34 -23.70 22.27
N GLU A 351 -22.05 -24.69 21.43
CA GLU A 351 -20.76 -24.87 20.75
C GLU A 351 -20.82 -24.31 19.32
N ARG A 352 -19.80 -23.52 18.93
CA ARG A 352 -19.59 -23.12 17.53
C ARG A 352 -18.50 -24.00 16.95
N ILE A 353 -18.85 -24.80 15.94
CA ILE A 353 -17.90 -25.63 15.19
C ILE A 353 -17.62 -24.92 13.88
N LEU A 354 -16.34 -24.68 13.59
CA LEU A 354 -15.91 -24.22 12.26
C LEU A 354 -15.90 -25.42 11.31
N ILE A 355 -16.56 -25.32 10.16
CA ILE A 355 -16.61 -26.39 9.15
C ILE A 355 -15.99 -25.86 7.86
N ASP A 356 -15.05 -26.62 7.32
CA ASP A 356 -14.51 -26.41 5.97
C ASP A 356 -15.57 -26.81 4.93
N LYS A 357 -15.98 -25.88 4.07
CA LYS A 357 -17.05 -26.10 3.09
C LYS A 357 -16.61 -26.88 1.85
N LYS A 358 -15.31 -26.99 1.57
CA LYS A 358 -14.76 -27.77 0.45
C LYS A 358 -14.67 -29.25 0.80
N THR A 359 -14.42 -29.56 2.07
CA THR A 359 -14.23 -30.95 2.55
C THR A 359 -15.35 -31.44 3.46
N GLY A 360 -16.21 -30.55 3.95
CA GLY A 360 -17.28 -30.85 4.92
C GLY A 360 -16.75 -31.19 6.32
N LYS A 361 -15.45 -31.03 6.58
CA LYS A 361 -14.83 -31.44 7.85
C LYS A 361 -14.84 -30.32 8.88
N ALA A 362 -15.08 -30.69 10.13
CA ALA A 362 -14.89 -29.80 11.27
C ALA A 362 -13.41 -29.44 11.42
N ILE A 363 -13.11 -28.15 11.48
CA ILE A 363 -11.78 -27.62 11.79
C ILE A 363 -11.62 -27.77 13.31
N LYS A 364 -10.72 -28.66 13.75
CA LYS A 364 -10.33 -28.78 15.17
C LYS A 364 -9.45 -27.59 15.56
N GLY A 365 -10.06 -26.41 15.66
CA GLY A 365 -9.52 -25.28 16.42
C GLY A 365 -10.07 -25.35 17.84
N GLU A 366 -9.25 -25.02 18.83
CA GLU A 366 -9.62 -25.00 20.24
C GLU A 366 -10.97 -24.33 20.49
N LEU A 367 -11.76 -24.90 21.43
CA LEU A 367 -12.96 -24.29 21.98
C LEU A 367 -12.67 -22.82 22.32
N ILE A 368 -13.24 -21.86 21.57
CA ILE A 368 -13.07 -20.44 21.88
C ILE A 368 -13.78 -20.19 23.22
N PRO A 369 -13.07 -19.91 24.33
CA PRO A 369 -13.72 -19.53 25.57
C PRO A 369 -14.29 -18.13 25.39
N ARG A 370 -15.49 -17.87 25.92
CA ARG A 370 -16.13 -16.54 25.90
C ARG A 370 -15.13 -15.43 26.28
N LEU A 371 -14.68 -14.65 25.29
CA LEU A 371 -14.20 -13.29 25.56
C LEU A 371 -15.44 -12.48 25.98
N LYS A 372 -15.58 -12.26 27.30
CA LYS A 372 -16.58 -11.35 27.85
C LYS A 372 -16.26 -9.94 27.34
N TYR A 373 -16.98 -9.51 26.33
CA TYR A 373 -17.11 -8.09 26.00
C TYR A 373 -17.80 -7.42 27.20
N ARG A 374 -17.04 -6.73 28.05
CA ARG A 374 -17.62 -5.80 29.01
C ARG A 374 -17.78 -4.48 28.27
N ALA A 375 -19.00 -4.24 27.78
CA ALA A 375 -19.41 -2.91 27.36
C ALA A 375 -19.24 -1.98 28.57
N SER A 376 -18.18 -1.16 28.56
CA SER A 376 -18.09 -0.01 29.45
C SER A 376 -18.92 1.11 28.84
N GLU A 377 -19.91 1.52 29.62
CA GLU A 377 -20.87 2.60 29.43
C GLU A 377 -20.26 3.89 28.87
N PRO A 378 -21.06 4.73 28.18
CA PRO A 378 -20.60 6.01 27.67
C PRO A 378 -20.23 6.93 28.83
N THR A 379 -18.96 7.30 28.93
CA THR A 379 -18.52 8.40 29.80
C THR A 379 -19.10 9.72 29.27
N VAL A 380 -20.20 10.13 29.89
CA VAL A 380 -20.70 11.51 29.87
C VAL A 380 -19.60 12.41 30.43
N VAL A 381 -19.03 13.27 29.59
CA VAL A 381 -18.27 14.42 30.07
C VAL A 381 -19.28 15.37 30.72
N LYS A 382 -19.32 15.38 32.05
CA LYS A 382 -20.00 16.42 32.81
C LYS A 382 -19.30 17.76 32.54
N GLN A 383 -19.98 18.69 31.86
CA GLN A 383 -19.67 20.10 32.00
C GLN A 383 -19.97 20.55 33.44
N PRO A 384 -19.15 21.42 34.05
CA PRO A 384 -19.46 21.99 35.35
C PRO A 384 -20.63 22.99 35.23
N THR A 385 -21.72 22.74 35.96
CA THR A 385 -22.87 23.64 36.07
C THR A 385 -22.68 24.69 37.17
N ALA A 386 -22.87 25.96 36.81
CA ALA A 386 -23.73 26.98 37.44
C ALA A 386 -23.36 28.35 36.80
N ALA A 387 -24.25 29.24 36.33
CA ALA A 387 -25.69 29.37 36.51
C ALA A 387 -26.32 30.25 35.41
N GLN A 388 -27.64 30.08 35.29
CA GLN A 388 -28.69 31.01 34.87
C GLN A 388 -29.06 31.21 33.38
N ASP A 389 -30.31 30.76 33.15
CA ASP A 389 -31.37 31.33 32.32
C ASP A 389 -31.60 30.78 30.89
N GLY A 390 -32.75 30.11 30.75
CA GLY A 390 -33.58 30.25 29.54
C GLY A 390 -33.70 29.04 28.61
N LEU A 391 -34.49 28.04 29.01
CA LEU A 391 -35.57 27.43 28.21
C LEU A 391 -35.41 27.30 26.68
N MET A 392 -35.19 26.07 26.18
CA MET A 392 -36.17 25.24 25.42
C MET A 392 -35.46 24.17 24.58
N GLN A 393 -35.88 22.92 24.78
CA GLN A 393 -35.57 21.74 23.97
C GLN A 393 -36.26 21.82 22.59
N THR A 394 -35.59 21.30 21.56
CA THR A 394 -36.24 20.45 20.55
C THR A 394 -35.25 19.37 20.09
N VAL A 395 -35.67 18.11 20.18
CA VAL A 395 -35.04 16.91 19.60
C VAL A 395 -35.93 16.44 18.45
N CYS A 396 -35.37 16.06 17.30
CA CYS A 396 -35.90 15.10 16.30
C CYS A 396 -34.82 14.90 15.21
N LEU A 397 -34.20 13.72 15.03
CA LEU A 397 -34.63 12.43 14.44
C LEU A 397 -34.37 12.31 12.92
N ASP A 398 -33.64 11.24 12.59
CA ASP A 398 -33.26 10.75 11.26
C ASP A 398 -34.45 10.27 10.39
N THR A 399 -34.18 10.17 9.08
CA THR A 399 -34.79 9.35 7.99
C THR A 399 -35.55 10.07 6.85
N GLY A 400 -34.92 10.04 5.65
CA GLY A 400 -35.45 9.68 4.31
C GLY A 400 -36.68 10.36 3.65
N VAL A 401 -36.42 11.09 2.52
CA VAL A 401 -37.16 11.26 1.23
C VAL A 401 -38.69 11.63 1.25
N ILE A 402 -39.33 12.45 0.39
CA ILE A 402 -39.13 13.03 -0.96
C ILE A 402 -40.00 14.33 -1.11
N LEU A 403 -39.71 15.14 -2.16
CA LEU A 403 -40.60 16.00 -2.99
C LEU A 403 -40.85 17.48 -2.59
N GLY A 404 -40.12 18.36 -3.29
CA GLY A 404 -40.68 19.38 -4.21
C GLY A 404 -41.47 20.57 -3.66
N GLN A 405 -40.94 21.78 -3.84
CA GLN A 405 -41.46 22.84 -4.73
C GLN A 405 -40.81 24.21 -4.40
N THR A 406 -40.31 24.87 -5.45
CA THR A 406 -39.88 26.28 -5.49
C THR A 406 -41.08 27.24 -5.38
N PRO A 407 -40.90 28.52 -4.98
CA PRO A 407 -40.53 29.56 -5.96
C PRO A 407 -39.49 30.60 -5.50
N VAL A 408 -38.73 31.09 -6.48
CA VAL A 408 -37.93 32.35 -6.50
C VAL A 408 -38.89 33.56 -6.60
N PRO A 409 -38.57 34.80 -6.15
CA PRO A 409 -37.72 35.81 -6.87
C PRO A 409 -36.83 36.64 -5.89
N SER A 410 -35.86 37.52 -6.21
CA SER A 410 -35.36 38.18 -7.44
C SER A 410 -34.06 38.97 -7.14
N LEU A 411 -33.15 38.96 -8.12
CA LEU A 411 -32.38 40.08 -8.73
C LEU A 411 -31.61 41.12 -7.89
N ASN A 412 -30.30 41.25 -8.17
CA ASN A 412 -29.69 42.43 -8.86
C ASN A 412 -28.17 42.20 -9.08
N SER A 413 -27.70 42.12 -10.34
CA SER A 413 -27.00 43.15 -11.15
C SER A 413 -25.65 43.60 -10.54
N GLY A 414 -24.48 43.54 -11.16
CA GLY A 414 -24.06 43.51 -12.57
C GLY A 414 -22.51 43.61 -12.63
N PRO A 415 -21.90 43.84 -13.81
CA PRO A 415 -20.62 43.23 -14.22
C PRO A 415 -19.43 44.21 -14.29
N ALA A 416 -18.20 43.68 -14.38
CA ALA A 416 -17.10 44.32 -15.10
C ALA A 416 -16.00 43.30 -15.48
N SER A 417 -15.45 43.51 -16.67
CA SER A 417 -14.57 42.66 -17.48
C SER A 417 -13.22 43.36 -17.76
N TYR A 418 -12.34 42.63 -18.46
CA TYR A 418 -11.06 43.03 -19.11
C TYR A 418 -9.82 43.06 -18.20
N ASP A 419 -8.60 42.70 -18.64
CA ASP A 419 -8.06 42.62 -20.01
C ASP A 419 -6.84 41.68 -20.09
N PHE A 420 -6.53 41.24 -21.32
CA PHE A 420 -5.33 40.50 -21.70
C PHE A 420 -4.11 41.45 -21.78
N GLY A 421 -2.93 40.94 -21.42
CA GLY A 421 -1.64 41.59 -21.64
C GLY A 421 -0.58 40.58 -22.01
N THR A 422 0.04 40.80 -23.16
CA THR A 422 1.10 40.04 -23.82
C THR A 422 2.46 40.24 -23.15
N ASP A 423 3.46 39.48 -23.63
CA ASP A 423 4.92 39.76 -23.71
C ASP A 423 5.75 38.61 -23.07
N GLU A 424 6.27 37.69 -23.89
CA GLU A 424 7.58 37.74 -24.58
C GLU A 424 8.78 37.45 -23.66
N ASP A 425 9.45 36.34 -23.99
CA ASP A 425 10.88 36.02 -23.88
C ASP A 425 11.59 36.02 -22.51
N TRP A 426 12.25 34.90 -22.16
CA TRP A 426 13.67 34.64 -22.45
C TRP A 426 14.16 33.32 -21.83
N ILE A 427 15.02 32.66 -22.60
CA ILE A 427 15.75 31.40 -22.38
C ILE A 427 16.92 31.61 -21.39
N VAL A 428 17.51 30.49 -20.92
CA VAL A 428 18.87 30.30 -20.35
C VAL A 428 18.88 30.34 -18.81
N GLN A 429 19.28 29.30 -18.06
CA GLN A 429 20.47 28.45 -18.18
C GLN A 429 20.33 27.12 -17.42
#